data_AF-A0A4S4FBM8-F1
#
_entry.id   AF-A0A4S4FBM8-F1
#
_cell.length_a   1.000
_cell.length_b   1.000
_cell.length_c   1.000
_cell.angle_alpha   90.00
_cell.angle_beta   90.00
_cell.angle_gamma   90.00
#
_symmetry.space_group_name_H-M   'P 1'
#
loop_
_entity.id
_entity.type
_entity.pdbx_description
1 polymer ?
#
loop_
_entity_poly.entity_id
_entity_poly.type
_entity_poly.pdbx_seq_one_letter_code
_entity_poly.pdbx_strand_id
1 'polypeptide(L)'
;METTTPTPGYDTDISQVPNCEEGLHWMWHDQELKELYLSNLADLRRKMEQMPDLYNEMDFPYKILTPENTKGIKSMRLQWLMDNHPHETEEMMMANVLEQHLKDTQTRFIKRRTEIRDRLLEERHLLRRSDIVQAHPEITEMDRYAGMKQVDMDADWMAIAEVIESF
;
A
#
# COMPACT_ATOMS: atom_id res chain seq x y z
N MET A 1 -18.74 -46.31 -28.89
CA MET A 1 -17.36 -46.57 -28.48
C MET A 1 -16.73 -45.24 -28.17
N GLU A 2 -16.33 -45.08 -26.91
CA GLU A 2 -16.10 -43.82 -26.22
C GLU A 2 -14.83 -43.12 -26.71
N THR A 3 -14.92 -41.81 -26.92
CA THR A 3 -13.80 -40.90 -27.15
C THR A 3 -13.29 -40.39 -25.80
N THR A 4 -12.13 -40.88 -25.36
CA THR A 4 -11.43 -40.39 -24.18
C THR A 4 -10.45 -39.27 -24.56
N THR A 5 -10.78 -38.04 -24.18
CA THR A 5 -9.85 -36.91 -24.10
C THR A 5 -8.87 -37.12 -22.94
N PRO A 6 -7.57 -36.83 -23.11
CA PRO A 6 -6.61 -36.88 -22.00
C PRO A 6 -6.74 -35.61 -21.14
N THR A 7 -7.03 -35.83 -19.86
CA THR A 7 -6.96 -34.82 -18.79
C THR A 7 -5.48 -34.41 -18.58
N PRO A 8 -5.11 -33.12 -18.52
CA PRO A 8 -3.79 -32.74 -18.06
C PRO A 8 -3.75 -32.92 -16.54
N GLY A 9 -3.02 -33.94 -16.09
CA GLY A 9 -2.62 -34.06 -14.69
C GLY A 9 -1.69 -32.91 -14.34
N TYR A 10 -2.07 -32.12 -13.34
CA TYR A 10 -1.14 -31.25 -12.63
C TYR A 10 -0.31 -32.12 -11.68
N ASP A 11 0.64 -32.86 -12.24
CA ASP A 11 1.79 -33.33 -11.48
C ASP A 11 2.70 -32.10 -11.29
N THR A 12 2.41 -31.33 -10.23
CA THR A 12 3.32 -30.29 -9.78
C THR A 12 4.52 -31.00 -9.20
N ASP A 13 5.54 -31.21 -10.02
CA ASP A 13 6.83 -31.71 -9.61
C ASP A 13 7.44 -30.72 -8.62
N ILE A 14 7.30 -31.02 -7.33
CA ILE A 14 7.76 -30.21 -6.19
C ILE A 14 9.30 -30.14 -6.15
N SER A 15 10.00 -30.86 -7.03
CA SER A 15 11.45 -30.76 -7.21
C SER A 15 11.91 -29.47 -7.90
N GLN A 16 10.98 -28.64 -8.39
CA GLN A 16 11.27 -27.29 -8.91
C GLN A 16 10.91 -26.16 -7.95
N VAL A 17 10.70 -26.42 -6.66
CA VAL A 17 10.81 -25.34 -5.68
C VAL A 17 12.30 -24.97 -5.65
N PRO A 18 12.70 -23.75 -6.06
CA PRO A 18 14.10 -23.37 -6.02
C PRO A 18 14.58 -23.53 -4.58
N ASN A 19 15.62 -24.34 -4.37
CA ASN A 19 16.35 -24.38 -3.13
C ASN A 19 16.76 -22.93 -2.80
N CYS A 20 16.15 -22.34 -1.78
CA CYS A 20 16.38 -20.95 -1.36
C CYS A 20 17.78 -20.72 -0.76
N GLU A 21 18.73 -21.66 -0.87
CA GLU A 21 19.98 -21.64 -0.10
C GLU A 21 21.25 -21.37 -0.90
N GLU A 22 21.22 -21.17 -2.22
CA GLU A 22 22.44 -20.89 -2.98
C GLU A 22 22.25 -19.75 -4.00
N GLY A 23 22.63 -18.52 -3.61
CA GLY A 23 23.03 -17.51 -4.62
C GLY A 23 22.58 -16.05 -4.45
N LEU A 24 21.78 -15.69 -3.46
CA LEU A 24 21.53 -14.28 -3.11
C LEU A 24 22.32 -13.96 -1.84
N HIS A 25 23.51 -13.41 -1.99
CA HIS A 25 24.21 -12.77 -0.88
C HIS A 25 23.42 -11.49 -0.53
N TRP A 26 22.40 -11.63 0.30
CA TRP A 26 21.64 -10.52 0.86
C TRP A 26 22.60 -9.67 1.70
N MET A 27 23.06 -8.56 1.13
CA MET A 27 23.66 -7.52 1.95
C MET A 27 22.53 -6.74 2.57
N TRP A 28 22.44 -6.79 3.89
CA TRP A 28 21.68 -5.80 4.65
C TRP A 28 22.34 -4.45 4.42
N HIS A 29 21.61 -3.52 3.80
CA HIS A 29 22.13 -2.16 3.59
C HIS A 29 22.01 -1.34 4.87
N ASP A 30 21.11 -1.75 5.77
CA ASP A 30 20.87 -1.15 7.08
C ASP A 30 21.08 -2.20 8.20
N GLN A 31 22.01 -1.89 9.10
CA GLN A 31 22.39 -2.75 10.22
C GLN A 31 21.36 -2.73 11.35
N GLU A 32 20.69 -1.61 11.62
CA GLU A 32 19.62 -1.53 12.62
C GLU A 32 18.43 -2.37 12.15
N LEU A 33 18.14 -2.33 10.86
CA LEU A 33 17.07 -3.07 10.23
C LEU A 33 17.30 -4.60 10.29
N LYS A 34 18.54 -5.03 10.06
CA LYS A 34 18.96 -6.42 10.27
C LYS A 34 18.72 -6.89 11.71
N GLU A 35 19.08 -6.06 12.68
CA GLU A 35 18.90 -6.38 14.11
C GLU A 35 17.42 -6.52 14.47
N LEU A 36 16.56 -5.66 13.92
CA LEU A 36 15.12 -5.73 14.11
C LEU A 36 14.53 -7.03 13.53
N TYR A 37 14.95 -7.42 12.33
CA TYR A 37 14.56 -8.71 11.73
C TYR A 37 14.95 -9.90 12.62
N LEU A 38 16.21 -9.93 13.10
CA LEU A 38 16.70 -10.99 13.97
C LEU A 38 15.94 -11.05 15.30
N SER A 39 15.57 -9.89 15.85
CA SER A 39 14.70 -9.81 17.04
C SER A 39 13.32 -10.42 16.77
N ASN A 40 12.68 -10.07 15.66
CA ASN A 40 11.37 -10.60 15.29
C ASN A 40 11.41 -12.14 15.09
N LEU A 41 12.49 -12.64 14.51
CA LEU A 41 12.72 -14.08 14.35
C LEU A 41 12.89 -14.80 15.69
N ALA A 42 13.64 -14.22 16.63
CA ALA A 42 13.78 -14.77 17.97
C ALA A 42 12.43 -14.79 18.71
N ASP A 43 11.62 -13.74 18.54
CA ASP A 43 10.28 -13.63 19.12
C ASP A 43 9.33 -14.68 18.56
N LEU A 44 9.37 -14.92 17.25
CA LEU A 44 8.59 -15.98 16.61
C LEU A 44 9.00 -17.34 17.18
N ARG A 45 10.30 -17.68 17.18
CA ARG A 45 10.81 -18.95 17.71
C ARG A 45 10.38 -19.18 19.16
N ARG A 46 10.48 -18.15 19.99
CA ARG A 46 10.02 -18.20 21.39
C ARG A 46 8.52 -18.49 21.49
N LYS A 47 7.68 -17.88 20.63
CA LYS A 47 6.24 -18.16 20.60
C LYS A 47 5.96 -19.61 20.17
N MET A 48 6.71 -20.12 19.19
CA MET A 48 6.61 -21.52 18.76
C MET A 48 6.91 -22.48 19.90
N GLU A 49 7.96 -22.22 20.69
CA GLU A 49 8.34 -23.04 21.84
C GLU A 49 7.29 -22.99 22.96
N GLN A 50 6.71 -21.81 23.22
CA GLN A 50 5.74 -21.62 24.30
C GLN A 50 4.35 -22.15 23.95
N MET A 51 3.99 -22.15 22.67
CA MET A 51 2.64 -22.49 22.19
C MET A 51 2.72 -23.34 20.92
N PRO A 52 3.25 -24.58 21.01
CA PRO A 52 3.43 -25.45 19.84
C PRO A 52 2.11 -25.79 19.16
N ASP A 53 1.01 -25.91 19.92
CA ASP A 53 -0.33 -26.20 19.40
C ASP A 53 -0.94 -25.05 18.58
N LEU A 54 -0.40 -23.83 18.71
CA LEU A 54 -0.83 -22.63 17.98
C LEU A 54 0.17 -22.22 16.89
N TYR A 55 1.25 -22.98 16.71
CA TYR A 55 2.22 -22.71 15.66
C TYR A 55 1.60 -23.01 14.29
N ASN A 56 1.70 -22.05 13.40
CA ASN A 56 1.42 -22.25 11.99
C ASN A 56 2.76 -22.31 11.23
N GLU A 57 2.96 -23.36 10.43
CA GLU A 57 4.15 -23.49 9.57
C GLU A 57 4.30 -22.34 8.56
N MET A 58 3.20 -21.62 8.29
CA MET A 58 3.17 -20.42 7.44
C MET A 58 3.36 -19.12 8.24
N ASP A 59 3.70 -19.18 9.53
CA ASP A 59 4.05 -17.98 10.30
C ASP A 59 5.43 -17.48 9.90
N PHE A 60 5.48 -16.20 9.52
CA PHE A 60 6.71 -15.53 9.15
C PHE A 60 7.18 -14.61 10.29
N PRO A 61 8.49 -14.37 10.42
CA PRO A 61 9.01 -13.38 11.36
C PRO A 61 8.55 -11.95 11.00
N TYR A 62 7.91 -11.77 9.85
CA TYR A 62 7.34 -10.51 9.40
C TYR A 62 6.04 -10.63 8.61
N LYS A 63 5.32 -9.53 8.48
CA LYS A 63 4.03 -9.46 7.78
C LYS A 63 4.22 -9.28 6.28
N ILE A 64 3.64 -10.20 5.49
CA ILE A 64 3.62 -10.12 4.03
C ILE A 64 2.47 -9.19 3.59
N LEU A 65 2.82 -8.05 3.01
CA LEU A 65 1.87 -7.10 2.42
C LEU A 65 1.96 -7.17 0.90
N THR A 66 0.81 -7.27 0.24
CA THR A 66 0.72 -7.34 -1.22
C THR A 66 -0.32 -6.34 -1.74
N PRO A 67 -0.26 -5.94 -3.01
CA PRO A 67 -1.28 -5.07 -3.60
C PRO A 67 -2.70 -5.63 -3.46
N GLU A 68 -2.88 -6.96 -3.46
CA GLU A 68 -4.19 -7.62 -3.33
C GLU A 68 -4.77 -7.53 -1.92
N ASN A 69 -3.91 -7.52 -0.89
CA ASN A 69 -4.33 -7.45 0.52
C ASN A 69 -4.28 -6.02 1.10
N THR A 70 -3.77 -5.06 0.34
CA THR A 70 -3.78 -3.62 0.66
C THR A 70 -4.86 -2.89 -0.14
N LYS A 71 -5.25 -1.68 0.28
CA LYS A 71 -6.35 -0.92 -0.37
C LYS A 71 -6.05 0.57 -0.47
N GLY A 72 -6.59 1.19 -1.51
CA GLY A 72 -6.56 2.64 -1.73
C GLY A 72 -5.14 3.18 -1.82
N ILE A 73 -4.88 4.29 -1.12
CA ILE A 73 -3.56 4.95 -1.12
C ILE A 73 -2.44 4.01 -0.68
N LYS A 74 -2.72 3.08 0.24
CA LYS A 74 -1.71 2.12 0.69
C LYS A 74 -1.32 1.13 -0.40
N SER A 75 -2.27 0.64 -1.19
CA SER A 75 -1.95 -0.28 -2.31
C SER A 75 -1.23 0.47 -3.43
N MET A 76 -1.63 1.71 -3.72
CA MET A 76 -0.93 2.56 -4.69
C MET A 76 0.52 2.81 -4.28
N ARG A 77 0.75 3.16 -3.00
CA ARG A 77 2.10 3.38 -2.49
C ARG A 77 2.92 2.10 -2.50
N LEU A 78 2.33 0.98 -2.07
CA LEU A 78 3.01 -0.31 -2.09
C LEU A 78 3.44 -0.70 -3.51
N GLN A 79 2.56 -0.53 -4.49
CA GLN A 79 2.88 -0.80 -5.88
C GLN A 79 4.01 0.12 -6.40
N TRP A 80 3.91 1.42 -6.13
CA TRP A 80 4.96 2.36 -6.51
C TRP A 80 6.31 2.02 -5.85
N LEU A 81 6.32 1.64 -4.57
CA LEU A 81 7.52 1.21 -3.86
C LEU A 81 8.11 -0.06 -4.48
N MET A 82 7.28 -1.04 -4.83
CA MET A 82 7.75 -2.26 -5.50
C MET A 82 8.33 -1.98 -6.89
N ASP A 83 7.75 -1.03 -7.63
CA ASP A 83 8.19 -0.68 -8.99
C ASP A 83 9.48 0.16 -9.00
N ASN A 84 9.69 1.02 -7.99
CA ASN A 84 10.77 2.01 -7.97
C ASN A 84 11.87 1.74 -6.93
N HIS A 85 11.54 1.05 -5.84
CA HIS A 85 12.41 0.78 -4.68
C HIS A 85 12.21 -0.67 -4.17
N PRO A 86 12.39 -1.70 -5.03
CA PRO A 86 12.06 -3.08 -4.67
C PRO A 86 12.88 -3.61 -3.49
N HIS A 87 14.16 -3.26 -3.40
CA HIS A 87 15.04 -3.71 -2.31
C HIS A 87 14.65 -3.06 -0.96
N GLU A 88 14.42 -1.75 -0.94
CA GLU A 88 13.99 -1.05 0.26
C GLU A 88 12.60 -1.53 0.71
N THR A 89 11.71 -1.84 -0.24
CA THR A 89 10.39 -2.41 0.07
C THR A 89 10.51 -3.75 0.78
N GLU A 90 11.39 -4.62 0.28
CA GLU A 90 11.67 -5.93 0.87
C GLU A 90 12.30 -5.79 2.27
N GLU A 91 13.27 -4.91 2.44
CA GLU A 91 13.87 -4.61 3.75
C GLU A 91 12.81 -4.10 4.73
N MET A 92 11.98 -3.13 4.34
CA MET A 92 10.88 -2.64 5.16
C MET A 92 9.87 -3.73 5.54
N MET A 93 9.63 -4.69 4.63
CA MET A 93 8.76 -5.83 4.88
C MET A 93 9.39 -6.75 5.93
N MET A 94 10.65 -7.15 5.74
CA MET A 94 11.39 -8.00 6.67
C MET A 94 11.48 -7.40 8.08
N ALA A 95 11.55 -6.08 8.17
CA ALA A 95 11.63 -5.35 9.43
C ALA A 95 10.27 -5.05 10.09
N ASN A 96 9.14 -5.48 9.50
CA ASN A 96 7.79 -5.15 9.98
C ASN A 96 7.47 -3.65 10.02
N VAL A 97 8.20 -2.81 9.30
CA VAL A 97 7.98 -1.34 9.27
C VAL A 97 7.17 -0.89 8.07
N LEU A 98 7.03 -1.73 7.04
CA LEU A 98 6.29 -1.40 5.82
C LEU A 98 4.83 -1.01 6.12
N GLU A 99 4.15 -1.72 7.02
CA GLU A 99 2.76 -1.36 7.38
C GLU A 99 2.67 0.05 7.96
N GLN A 100 3.61 0.42 8.83
CA GLN A 100 3.64 1.73 9.44
C GLN A 100 3.94 2.81 8.39
N HIS A 101 4.89 2.57 7.49
CA HIS A 101 5.18 3.46 6.37
C HIS A 101 3.94 3.72 5.49
N LEU A 102 3.17 2.67 5.19
CA LEU A 102 1.93 2.80 4.42
C LEU A 102 0.85 3.57 5.20
N LYS A 103 0.73 3.40 6.52
CA LYS A 103 -0.17 4.19 7.38
C LYS A 103 0.22 5.66 7.43
N ASP A 104 1.51 5.96 7.54
CA ASP A 104 2.03 7.32 7.54
C ASP A 104 1.77 8.00 6.20
N THR A 105 1.98 7.27 5.10
CA THR A 105 1.64 7.72 3.75
C THR A 105 0.14 8.04 3.63
N GLN A 106 -0.74 7.16 4.11
CA GLN A 106 -2.19 7.43 4.12
C GLN A 106 -2.53 8.68 4.95
N THR A 107 -1.85 8.90 6.07
CA THR A 107 -2.04 10.08 6.93
C THR A 107 -1.61 11.36 6.21
N ARG A 108 -0.44 11.35 5.55
CA ARG A 108 0.04 12.45 4.73
C ARG A 108 -0.93 12.77 3.59
N PHE A 109 -1.45 11.74 2.92
CA PHE A 109 -2.47 11.90 1.88
C PHE A 109 -3.72 12.61 2.41
N ILE A 110 -4.30 12.16 3.52
CA ILE A 110 -5.52 12.76 4.08
C ILE A 110 -5.28 14.24 4.41
N LYS A 111 -4.16 14.53 5.09
CA LYS A 111 -3.77 15.91 5.42
C LYS A 111 -3.65 16.75 4.16
N ARG A 112 -2.88 16.27 3.18
CA ARG A 112 -2.57 17.05 1.98
C ARG A 112 -3.78 17.27 1.09
N ARG A 113 -4.60 16.23 0.92
CA ARG A 113 -5.90 16.32 0.25
C ARG A 113 -6.78 17.39 0.87
N THR A 114 -6.82 17.47 2.21
CA THR A 114 -7.64 18.45 2.93
C THR A 114 -7.16 19.87 2.64
N GLU A 115 -5.85 20.13 2.74
CA GLU A 115 -5.25 21.43 2.42
C GLU A 115 -5.53 21.87 0.97
N ILE A 116 -5.37 20.95 0.01
CA ILE A 116 -5.61 21.24 -1.42
C ILE A 116 -7.08 21.49 -1.68
N ARG A 117 -7.97 20.68 -1.09
CA ARG A 117 -9.42 20.83 -1.22
C ARG A 117 -9.88 22.19 -0.69
N ASP A 118 -9.41 22.59 0.49
CA ASP A 118 -9.80 23.87 1.09
C ASP A 118 -9.36 25.04 0.20
N ARG A 119 -8.12 25.01 -0.31
CA ARG A 119 -7.63 25.98 -1.30
C ARG A 119 -8.48 26.03 -2.56
N LEU A 120 -8.80 24.88 -3.16
CA LEU A 120 -9.59 24.80 -4.39
C LEU A 120 -11.03 25.28 -4.20
N LEU A 121 -11.63 25.03 -3.03
CA LEU A 121 -12.96 25.56 -2.69
C LEU A 121 -12.93 27.08 -2.56
N GLU A 122 -11.87 27.66 -1.99
CA GLU A 122 -11.67 29.10 -1.91
C GLU A 122 -11.48 29.73 -3.30
N GLU A 123 -10.56 29.20 -4.10
CA GLU A 123 -10.23 29.70 -5.44
C GLU A 123 -11.44 29.68 -6.39
N ARG A 124 -12.33 28.70 -6.23
CA ARG A 124 -13.55 28.55 -7.05
C ARG A 124 -14.78 29.22 -6.42
N HIS A 125 -14.62 29.93 -5.30
CA HIS A 125 -15.70 30.55 -4.53
C HIS A 125 -16.81 29.57 -4.11
N LEU A 126 -16.48 28.28 -3.96
CA LEU A 126 -17.44 27.21 -3.69
C LEU A 126 -17.74 27.00 -2.19
N LEU A 127 -17.09 27.76 -1.29
CA LEU A 127 -17.25 27.62 0.16
C LEU A 127 -18.68 27.92 0.63
N ARG A 128 -19.33 28.95 0.07
CA ARG A 128 -20.68 29.36 0.47
C ARG A 128 -21.54 29.62 -0.75
N ARG A 129 -22.83 29.28 -0.64
CA ARG A 129 -23.83 29.54 -1.68
C ARG A 129 -23.97 31.03 -1.98
N SER A 130 -23.86 31.89 -0.97
CA SER A 130 -23.91 33.35 -1.13
C SER A 130 -22.82 33.87 -2.06
N ASP A 131 -21.62 33.32 -1.94
CA ASP A 131 -20.42 33.83 -2.60
C ASP A 131 -20.49 33.53 -4.10
N ILE A 132 -21.01 32.35 -4.47
CA ILE A 132 -21.29 31.98 -5.86
C ILE A 132 -22.42 32.81 -6.43
N VAL A 133 -23.55 32.95 -5.74
CA VAL A 133 -24.70 33.71 -6.28
C VAL A 133 -24.33 35.19 -6.48
N GLN A 134 -23.42 35.72 -5.66
CA GLN A 134 -22.91 37.08 -5.78
C GLN A 134 -21.88 37.23 -6.92
N ALA A 135 -21.00 36.25 -7.13
CA ALA A 135 -19.98 36.28 -8.17
C ALA A 135 -20.50 35.85 -9.55
N HIS A 136 -21.42 34.89 -9.57
CA HIS A 136 -21.92 34.15 -10.73
C HIS A 136 -23.41 33.79 -10.55
N PRO A 137 -24.32 34.77 -10.68
CA PRO A 137 -25.76 34.56 -10.52
C PRO A 137 -26.37 33.57 -11.54
N GLU A 138 -25.66 33.27 -12.63
CA GLU A 138 -26.03 32.29 -13.65
C GLU A 138 -25.82 30.82 -13.24
N ILE A 139 -25.03 30.55 -12.20
CA ILE A 139 -24.69 29.19 -11.77
C ILE A 139 -25.83 28.56 -10.97
N THR A 140 -26.26 27.36 -11.37
CA THR A 140 -27.29 26.62 -10.64
C THR A 140 -26.71 25.86 -9.45
N GLU A 141 -27.59 25.39 -8.54
CA GLU A 141 -27.18 24.53 -7.43
C GLU A 141 -26.57 23.19 -7.92
N MET A 142 -27.02 22.69 -9.07
CA MET A 142 -26.45 21.49 -9.68
C MET A 142 -25.04 21.72 -10.21
N ASP A 143 -24.81 22.88 -10.85
CA ASP A 143 -23.48 23.27 -11.33
C ASP A 143 -22.51 23.46 -10.15
N ARG A 144 -22.98 24.06 -9.05
CA ARG A 144 -22.22 24.17 -7.79
C ARG A 144 -21.83 22.79 -7.25
N TYR A 145 -22.78 21.87 -7.18
CA TYR A 145 -22.53 20.51 -6.71
C TYR A 145 -21.50 19.78 -7.59
N ALA A 146 -21.62 19.90 -8.92
CA ALA A 146 -20.65 19.36 -9.86
C ALA A 146 -19.26 19.98 -9.66
N GLY A 147 -19.18 21.29 -9.43
CA GLY A 147 -17.93 21.99 -9.11
C GLY A 147 -17.27 21.45 -7.83
N MET A 148 -18.05 21.21 -6.77
CA MET A 148 -17.53 20.61 -5.53
C MET A 148 -16.98 19.19 -5.76
N LYS A 149 -17.67 18.39 -6.59
CA LYS A 149 -17.18 17.05 -6.96
C LYS A 149 -15.88 17.10 -7.76
N GLN A 150 -15.76 18.06 -8.67
CA GLN A 150 -14.51 18.26 -9.39
C GLN A 150 -13.38 18.69 -8.45
N VAL A 151 -13.65 19.54 -7.46
CA VAL A 151 -12.66 19.90 -6.43
C VAL A 151 -12.19 18.67 -5.65
N ASP A 152 -13.12 17.81 -5.21
CA ASP A 152 -12.73 16.58 -4.50
C ASP A 152 -11.83 15.69 -5.38
N MET A 153 -12.16 15.52 -6.66
CA MET A 153 -11.35 14.75 -7.62
C MET A 153 -9.97 15.37 -7.86
N ASP A 154 -9.91 16.68 -8.08
CA ASP A 154 -8.66 17.40 -8.32
C ASP A 154 -7.75 17.34 -7.08
N ALA A 155 -8.33 17.49 -5.88
CA ALA A 155 -7.61 17.35 -4.62
C ALA A 155 -7.04 15.93 -4.42
N ASP A 156 -7.82 14.90 -4.78
CA ASP A 156 -7.35 13.51 -4.75
C ASP A 156 -6.16 13.30 -5.70
N TRP A 157 -6.27 13.74 -6.95
CA TRP A 157 -5.20 13.61 -7.94
C TRP A 157 -3.91 14.32 -7.53
N MET A 158 -4.02 15.58 -7.09
CA MET A 158 -2.85 16.35 -6.66
C MET A 158 -2.20 15.76 -5.41
N ALA A 159 -3.00 15.34 -4.41
CA ALA A 159 -2.48 14.73 -3.20
C ALA A 159 -1.83 13.37 -3.46
N ILE A 160 -2.38 12.56 -4.37
CA ILE A 160 -1.77 11.31 -4.82
C ILE A 160 -0.40 11.57 -5.43
N ALA A 161 -0.31 12.50 -6.39
CA ALA A 161 0.95 12.81 -7.07
C ALA A 161 2.04 13.24 -6.08
N GLU A 162 1.70 14.08 -5.10
CA GLU A 162 2.67 14.54 -4.10
C GLU A 162 3.08 13.45 -3.09
N VAL A 163 2.14 12.62 -2.65
CA VAL A 163 2.37 11.69 -1.53
C VAL A 163 2.88 10.32 -1.97
N ILE A 164 2.49 9.84 -3.15
CA ILE A 164 2.92 8.53 -3.65
C ILE A 164 4.35 8.56 -4.15
N GLU A 165 4.83 9.69 -4.68
CA GLU A 165 6.19 9.80 -5.24
C GLU A 165 7.21 10.35 -4.24
N SER A 166 6.79 10.82 -3.06
CA SER A 166 7.70 11.27 -2.00
C SER A 166 8.17 10.09 -1.15
N PHE A 167 9.49 9.82 -1.15
CA PHE A 167 10.09 8.78 -0.31
C PHE A 167 10.15 9.22 1.16
#